data_AF-A0A2N3DF99-F1
#
_entry.id   AF-A0A2N3DF99-F1
#
_cell.length_a   1.000
_cell.length_b   1.000
_cell.length_c   1.000
_cell.angle_alpha   90.00
_cell.angle_beta   90.00
_cell.angle_gamma   90.00
#
_symmetry.space_group_name_H-M   'P 1'
#
loop_
_entity.id
_entity.type
_entity.pdbx_description
1 polymer ?
#
loop_
_entity_poly.entity_id
_entity_poly.type
_entity_poly.pdbx_seq_one_letter_code
_entity_poly.pdbx_strand_id
1 'polypeptide(L)'
;MASITPLASGRGLPDLSVVEFAIMIALLRLGPRPAPLLLGTLSEWFGQDVTLSDIQPGVRRLLHQHFLRLEAGGTLRPQARSVSPVATSFSAMIRIVGTEFRRALDRSEAPILDLILKQVEEDRHREEVAGKPGKSHKEPDKD
;
A
#
# COMPACT_ATOMS: atom_id res chain seq x y z
N MET A 1 -27.84 12.61 11.61
CA MET A 1 -27.81 11.13 11.54
C MET A 1 -26.93 10.73 10.37
N ALA A 2 -25.83 10.02 10.62
CA ALA A 2 -24.97 9.53 9.54
C ALA A 2 -25.73 8.43 8.78
N SER A 3 -25.98 8.66 7.49
CA SER A 3 -26.56 7.66 6.60
C SER A 3 -25.61 6.46 6.52
N ILE A 4 -25.97 5.37 7.20
CA ILE A 4 -25.27 4.09 7.09
C ILE A 4 -25.65 3.54 5.71
N THR A 5 -24.74 3.69 4.75
CA THR A 5 -24.91 3.07 3.43
C THR A 5 -24.89 1.55 3.62
N PRO A 6 -25.95 0.81 3.25
CA PRO A 6 -25.96 -0.63 3.40
C PRO A 6 -24.81 -1.25 2.60
N LEU A 7 -24.06 -2.17 3.23
CA LEU A 7 -23.00 -2.94 2.57
C LEU A 7 -23.52 -3.81 1.40
N ALA A 8 -24.84 -3.98 1.29
CA ALA A 8 -25.49 -4.95 0.41
C ALA A 8 -26.35 -4.32 -0.71
N SER A 9 -25.99 -3.13 -1.20
CA SER A 9 -26.58 -2.59 -2.43
C SER A 9 -25.93 -3.24 -3.68
N GLY A 10 -26.07 -4.56 -3.81
CA GLY A 10 -25.92 -5.31 -5.07
C GLY A 10 -24.50 -5.52 -5.65
N ARG A 11 -23.45 -4.90 -5.12
CA ARG A 11 -22.06 -5.27 -5.45
C ARG A 11 -21.41 -5.87 -4.20
N GLY A 12 -21.37 -7.20 -4.14
CA GLY A 12 -20.65 -7.91 -3.09
C GLY A 12 -19.22 -7.40 -2.98
N LEU A 13 -18.67 -7.42 -1.76
CA LEU A 13 -17.26 -7.14 -1.54
C LEU A 13 -16.43 -8.00 -2.50
N PRO A 14 -15.39 -7.44 -3.13
CA PRO A 14 -14.58 -8.17 -4.10
C PRO A 14 -13.89 -9.36 -3.40
N ASP A 15 -14.14 -10.57 -3.88
CA ASP A 15 -13.52 -11.81 -3.38
C ASP A 15 -12.07 -11.95 -3.91
N LEU A 16 -11.19 -11.13 -3.34
CA LEU A 16 -9.78 -11.06 -3.67
C LEU A 16 -8.94 -11.60 -2.51
N SER A 17 -7.96 -12.44 -2.84
CA SER A 17 -6.86 -12.76 -1.94
C SER A 17 -6.03 -11.51 -1.63
N VAL A 18 -5.23 -11.56 -0.57
CA VAL A 18 -4.35 -10.45 -0.17
C VAL A 18 -3.41 -10.04 -1.31
N VAL A 19 -2.87 -11.01 -2.06
CA VAL A 19 -1.97 -10.75 -3.19
C VAL A 19 -2.69 -10.02 -4.32
N GLU A 20 -3.87 -10.49 -4.72
CA GLU A 20 -4.65 -9.86 -5.78
C GLU A 20 -5.12 -8.46 -5.39
N PHE A 21 -5.52 -8.30 -4.13
CA PHE A 21 -5.87 -7.02 -3.57
C PHE A 21 -4.68 -6.06 -3.61
N ALA A 22 -3.50 -6.50 -3.15
CA ALA A 22 -2.27 -5.70 -3.21
C ALA A 22 -1.90 -5.30 -4.65
N ILE A 23 -1.99 -6.22 -5.62
CA ILE A 23 -1.77 -5.92 -7.04
C ILE A 23 -2.75 -4.83 -7.52
N MET A 24 -4.04 -4.96 -7.19
CA MET A 24 -5.04 -3.96 -7.58
C MET A 24 -4.75 -2.59 -6.95
N ILE A 25 -4.43 -2.54 -5.65
CA ILE A 25 -4.10 -1.26 -4.97
C ILE A 25 -2.83 -0.64 -5.55
N ALA A 26 -1.79 -1.43 -5.83
CA ALA A 26 -0.57 -0.95 -6.46
C ALA A 26 -0.86 -0.33 -7.83
N LEU A 27 -1.68 -0.98 -8.66
CA LEU A 27 -2.08 -0.44 -9.97
C LEU A 27 -3.00 0.78 -9.87
N LEU A 28 -3.87 0.87 -8.88
CA LEU A 28 -4.70 2.05 -8.63
C LEU A 28 -3.88 3.25 -8.17
N ARG A 29 -2.84 3.03 -7.35
CA ARG A 29 -1.96 4.08 -6.83
C ARG A 29 -0.93 4.55 -7.86
N LEU A 30 -0.33 3.61 -8.57
CA LEU A 30 0.80 3.87 -9.46
C LEU A 30 0.39 4.04 -10.93
N GLY A 31 -0.85 3.67 -11.28
CA GLY A 31 -1.35 3.66 -12.65
C GLY A 31 -0.98 2.39 -13.43
N PRO A 32 -1.52 2.23 -14.65
CA PRO A 32 -1.33 1.03 -15.47
C PRO A 32 0.14 0.77 -15.78
N ARG A 33 0.61 -0.46 -15.57
CA ARG A 33 2.00 -0.86 -15.80
C ARG A 33 2.18 -2.37 -15.90
N PRO A 34 3.30 -2.86 -16.44
CA PRO A 34 3.64 -4.28 -16.43
C PRO A 34 3.82 -4.86 -15.01
N ALA A 35 3.50 -6.13 -14.83
CA ALA A 35 3.62 -6.85 -13.56
C ALA A 35 5.02 -6.76 -12.89
N PRO A 36 6.15 -6.86 -13.62
CA PRO A 36 7.49 -6.76 -13.02
C PRO A 36 7.73 -5.42 -12.31
N LEU A 37 7.08 -4.33 -12.76
CA LEU A 37 7.22 -3.01 -12.15
C LEU A 37 6.43 -2.84 -10.85
N LEU A 38 5.67 -3.87 -10.44
CA LEU A 38 4.98 -3.90 -9.15
C LEU A 38 5.83 -4.55 -8.06
N LEU A 39 6.85 -5.34 -8.40
CA LEU A 39 7.57 -6.19 -7.44
C LEU A 39 8.21 -5.40 -6.30
N GLY A 40 8.80 -4.23 -6.59
CA GLY A 40 9.40 -3.39 -5.56
C GLY A 40 8.37 -2.94 -4.52
N THR A 41 7.23 -2.41 -4.97
CA THR A 41 6.13 -1.99 -4.08
C THR A 41 5.51 -3.17 -3.33
N LEU A 42 5.34 -4.32 -3.99
CA LEU A 42 4.78 -5.49 -3.33
C LEU A 42 5.74 -6.06 -2.28
N SER A 43 7.04 -6.13 -2.58
CA SER A 43 8.05 -6.61 -1.64
C SER A 43 8.11 -5.72 -0.39
N GLU A 44 8.04 -4.40 -0.57
CA GLU A 44 7.93 -3.43 0.53
C GLU A 44 6.68 -3.70 1.39
N TRP A 45 5.51 -3.86 0.77
CA TRP A 45 4.25 -4.06 1.52
C TRP A 45 4.16 -5.41 2.23
N PHE A 46 4.75 -6.46 1.65
CA PHE A 46 4.75 -7.79 2.23
C PHE A 46 5.93 -8.02 3.20
N GLY A 47 6.88 -7.09 3.29
CA GLY A 47 8.07 -7.21 4.13
C GLY A 47 8.97 -8.40 3.76
N GLN A 48 8.93 -8.85 2.51
CA GLN A 48 9.71 -9.99 1.99
C GLN A 48 9.95 -9.85 0.49
N ASP A 49 10.94 -10.56 -0.04
CA ASP A 49 11.23 -10.56 -1.48
C ASP A 49 10.10 -11.25 -2.26
N VAL A 50 9.36 -10.46 -3.05
CA VAL A 50 8.28 -10.95 -3.90
C VAL A 50 8.76 -11.09 -5.33
N THR A 51 8.58 -12.27 -5.91
CA THR A 51 8.97 -12.59 -7.27
C THR A 51 7.78 -12.61 -8.23
N LEU A 52 8.07 -12.65 -9.54
CA LEU A 52 7.02 -12.79 -10.56
C LEU A 52 6.20 -14.07 -10.39
N SER A 53 6.83 -15.18 -10.01
CA SER A 53 6.15 -16.46 -9.79
C SER A 53 5.12 -16.39 -8.68
N ASP A 54 5.37 -15.58 -7.64
CA ASP A 54 4.47 -15.44 -6.49
C ASP A 54 3.18 -14.70 -6.87
N ILE A 55 3.30 -13.70 -7.75
CA ILE A 55 2.17 -12.85 -8.14
C ILE A 55 1.44 -13.32 -9.40
N GLN A 56 2.08 -14.17 -10.23
CA GLN A 56 1.53 -14.60 -11.50
C GLN A 56 0.18 -15.33 -11.39
N PRO A 57 -0.07 -16.21 -10.39
CA PRO A 57 -1.39 -16.80 -10.17
C PRO A 57 -2.47 -15.73 -9.91
N GLY A 58 -2.16 -14.73 -9.08
CA GLY A 58 -3.06 -13.61 -8.79
C GLY A 58 -3.35 -12.76 -10.02
N VAL A 59 -2.32 -12.43 -10.81
CA VAL A 59 -2.50 -11.71 -12.09
C VAL A 59 -3.42 -12.50 -13.04
N ARG A 60 -3.23 -13.82 -13.16
CA ARG A 60 -4.07 -14.67 -14.02
C ARG A 60 -5.53 -14.68 -13.56
N ARG A 61 -5.79 -14.84 -12.26
CA ARG A 61 -7.15 -14.84 -11.72
C ARG A 61 -7.81 -13.47 -11.89
N LEU A 62 -7.09 -12.37 -11.65
CA LEU A 62 -7.58 -11.00 -11.88
C LEU A 62 -7.92 -10.72 -13.35
N LEU A 63 -7.14 -11.25 -14.30
CA LEU A 63 -7.46 -11.16 -15.73
C LEU A 63 -8.70 -12.00 -16.08
N HIS A 64 -8.79 -13.22 -15.56
CA HIS A 64 -9.89 -14.15 -15.79
C HIS A 64 -11.23 -13.62 -15.23
N GLN A 65 -11.21 -13.07 -14.02
CA GLN A 65 -12.37 -12.44 -13.38
C GLN A 65 -12.63 -11.01 -13.89
N HIS A 66 -11.85 -10.56 -14.87
CA HIS A 66 -11.96 -9.25 -15.50
C HIS A 66 -11.87 -8.04 -14.55
N PHE A 67 -11.06 -8.17 -13.51
CA PHE A 67 -10.58 -7.04 -12.70
C PHE A 67 -9.51 -6.25 -13.42
N LEU A 68 -8.68 -6.95 -14.21
CA LEU A 68 -7.63 -6.37 -15.04
C LEU A 68 -7.94 -6.58 -16.53
N ARG A 69 -7.31 -5.74 -17.36
CA ARG A 69 -7.16 -5.93 -18.80
C ARG A 69 -5.66 -5.91 -19.11
N LEU A 70 -5.22 -6.81 -19.97
CA LEU A 70 -3.88 -6.80 -20.53
C LEU A 70 -3.86 -5.95 -21.80
N GLU A 71 -3.01 -4.93 -21.82
CA GLU A 71 -2.78 -4.06 -22.97
C GLU A 71 -1.47 -4.44 -23.69
N ALA A 72 -1.20 -3.79 -24.83
CA ALA A 72 0.05 -3.98 -25.57
C ALA A 72 1.27 -3.72 -24.69
N GLY A 73 2.34 -4.51 -24.88
CA GLY A 73 3.55 -4.42 -24.06
C GLY A 73 3.43 -5.03 -22.66
N GLY A 74 2.37 -5.78 -22.38
CA GLY A 74 2.21 -6.49 -21.10
C GLY A 74 1.69 -5.61 -19.95
N THR A 75 1.21 -4.42 -20.27
CA THR A 75 0.67 -3.46 -19.29
C THR A 75 -0.63 -3.97 -18.70
N LEU A 76 -0.69 -4.04 -17.37
CA LEU A 76 -1.89 -4.39 -16.62
C LEU A 76 -2.69 -3.12 -16.32
N ARG A 77 -3.98 -3.12 -16.67
CA ARG A 77 -4.88 -2.00 -16.42
C ARG A 77 -6.11 -2.42 -15.61
N PRO A 78 -6.39 -1.78 -14.47
CA PRO A 78 -7.65 -1.97 -13.75
C PRO A 78 -8.86 -1.61 -14.62
N GLN A 79 -9.86 -2.49 -14.62
CA GLN A 79 -11.12 -2.21 -15.31
C GLN A 79 -11.99 -1.27 -14.47
N ALA A 80 -12.63 -0.29 -15.13
CA ALA A 80 -13.43 0.75 -14.46
C ALA A 80 -14.49 0.19 -13.49
N ARG A 81 -15.13 -0.94 -13.84
CA ARG A 81 -16.12 -1.62 -12.98
C ARG A 81 -15.55 -2.14 -11.66
N SER A 82 -14.25 -2.43 -11.62
CA SER A 82 -13.57 -3.03 -10.49
C SER A 82 -12.87 -2.00 -9.60
N VAL A 83 -12.60 -0.80 -10.12
CA VAL A 83 -11.93 0.29 -9.39
C VAL A 83 -12.72 0.67 -8.14
N SER A 84 -14.00 0.99 -8.29
CA SER A 84 -14.84 1.48 -7.18
C SER A 84 -14.98 0.44 -6.05
N PRO A 85 -15.32 -0.84 -6.31
CA PRO A 85 -15.40 -1.86 -5.26
C PRO A 85 -14.08 -2.07 -4.51
N VAL A 86 -12.94 -2.09 -5.22
CA VAL A 86 -11.62 -2.27 -4.61
C VAL A 86 -11.25 -1.06 -3.75
N ALA A 87 -11.45 0.16 -4.25
CA ALA A 87 -11.17 1.38 -3.51
C ALA A 87 -12.05 1.51 -2.24
N THR A 88 -13.32 1.16 -2.33
CA THR A 88 -14.22 1.11 -1.17
C THR A 88 -13.73 0.11 -0.13
N SER A 89 -13.31 -1.08 -0.56
CA SER A 89 -12.77 -2.12 0.33
C SER A 89 -11.47 -1.67 1.00
N PHE A 90 -10.60 -0.98 0.26
CA PHE A 90 -9.37 -0.41 0.80
C PHE A 90 -9.65 0.65 1.87
N SER A 91 -10.59 1.56 1.60
CA SER A 91 -11.00 2.57 2.56
C SER A 91 -11.60 1.94 3.83
N ALA A 92 -12.42 0.90 3.68
CA ALA A 92 -12.96 0.14 4.80
C ALA A 92 -11.84 -0.51 5.64
N MET A 93 -10.86 -1.13 4.99
CA MET A 93 -9.71 -1.74 5.67
C MET A 93 -8.90 -0.71 6.46
N ILE A 94 -8.59 0.46 5.87
CA ILE A 94 -7.91 1.55 6.59
C ILE A 94 -8.70 1.99 7.82
N ARG A 95 -10.02 2.14 7.69
CA ARG A 95 -10.88 2.52 8.82
C ARG A 95 -10.90 1.46 9.90
N ILE A 96 -10.97 0.18 9.55
CA ILE A 96 -10.93 -0.93 10.50
C ILE A 96 -9.60 -0.93 11.25
N VAL A 97 -8.48 -0.95 10.53
CA VAL A 97 -7.13 -0.96 11.14
C VAL A 97 -6.92 0.27 12.01
N GLY A 98 -7.28 1.46 11.54
CA GLY A 98 -7.17 2.69 12.33
C GLY A 98 -8.05 2.69 13.58
N THR A 99 -9.26 2.10 13.51
CA THR A 99 -10.14 1.99 14.67
C THR A 99 -9.59 1.01 15.71
N GLU A 100 -9.10 -0.15 15.27
CA GLU A 100 -8.53 -1.16 16.18
C GLU A 100 -7.20 -0.70 16.76
N PHE A 101 -6.35 -0.03 15.97
CA PHE A 101 -5.11 0.56 16.47
C PHE A 101 -5.39 1.61 17.55
N ARG A 102 -6.37 2.50 17.33
CA ARG A 102 -6.80 3.47 18.35
C ARG A 102 -7.28 2.78 19.62
N ARG A 103 -8.13 1.76 19.50
CA ARG A 103 -8.62 0.98 20.65
C ARG A 103 -7.48 0.28 21.40
N ALA A 104 -6.48 -0.22 20.68
CA ALA A 104 -5.31 -0.82 21.28
C ALA A 104 -4.50 0.21 22.07
N LEU A 105 -4.34 1.42 21.54
CA LEU A 105 -3.69 2.53 22.26
C LEU A 105 -4.48 2.95 23.50
N ASP A 106 -5.80 3.09 23.40
CA ASP A 106 -6.68 3.46 24.51
C ASP A 106 -6.69 2.42 25.64
N ARG A 107 -6.42 1.15 25.30
CA ARG A 107 -6.33 0.03 26.26
C ARG A 107 -4.90 -0.20 26.76
N SER A 108 -3.90 0.27 26.03
CA SER A 108 -2.53 0.21 26.49
C SER A 108 -2.37 1.23 27.60
N GLU A 109 -1.84 0.82 28.75
CA GLU A 109 -1.37 1.80 29.72
C GLU A 109 -0.43 2.78 28.98
N ALA A 110 -0.56 4.07 29.28
CA ALA A 110 0.20 5.20 28.71
C ALA A 110 1.64 4.92 28.18
N PRO A 111 2.47 4.05 28.81
CA PRO A 111 3.79 3.65 28.29
C PRO A 111 3.89 3.19 26.82
N ILE A 112 2.88 2.53 26.23
CA ILE A 112 3.02 2.03 24.83
C ILE A 112 2.84 3.16 23.80
N LEU A 113 1.95 4.11 24.08
CA LEU A 113 1.77 5.32 23.27
C LEU A 113 3.06 6.16 23.24
N ASP A 114 3.71 6.32 24.40
CA ASP A 114 5.01 7.01 24.51
C ASP A 114 6.11 6.28 23.75
N LEU A 115 6.14 4.94 23.79
CA LEU A 115 7.09 4.13 23.02
C LEU A 115 6.90 4.28 21.51
N ILE A 116 5.65 4.29 21.03
CA ILE A 116 5.35 4.46 19.60
C ILE A 116 5.69 5.88 19.14
N LEU A 117 5.33 6.91 19.92
CA LEU A 117 5.68 8.29 19.60
C LEU A 117 7.19 8.49 19.54
N LYS A 118 7.92 7.89 20.50
CA LYS A 118 9.38 7.92 20.52
C LYS A 118 9.98 7.21 19.30
N GLN A 119 9.43 6.07 18.89
CA GLN A 119 9.88 5.36 17.69
C GLN A 119 9.63 6.18 16.42
N VAL A 120 8.45 6.83 16.32
CA VAL A 120 8.11 7.71 15.18
C VAL A 120 9.03 8.94 15.14
N GLU A 121 9.39 9.52 16.28
CA GLU A 121 10.39 10.59 16.36
C GLU A 121 11.77 10.11 15.94
N GLU A 122 12.21 8.93 16.40
CA GLU A 122 13.51 8.35 16.04
C GLU A 122 13.61 8.06 14.53
N ASP A 123 12.55 7.50 13.92
CA ASP A 123 12.51 7.22 12.48
C ASP A 123 12.49 8.52 11.66
N ARG A 124 11.73 9.53 12.09
CA ARG A 124 11.74 10.86 11.47
C ARG A 124 13.12 11.52 11.55
N HIS A 125 13.81 11.37 12.69
CA HIS A 125 15.16 11.92 12.88
C HIS A 125 16.20 11.18 12.01
N ARG A 126 16.02 9.88 11.76
CA ARG A 126 16.84 9.10 10.82
C ARG A 126 16.64 9.56 9.37
N GLU A 127 15.41 9.82 8.96
CA GLU A 127 15.11 10.39 7.64
C GLU A 127 15.72 11.79 7.46
N GLU A 128 15.66 12.65 8.48
CA GLU A 128 16.25 13.99 8.45
C GLU A 128 17.79 13.99 8.42
N VAL A 129 18.43 12.99 9.05
CA VAL A 129 19.89 12.81 9.02
C VAL A 129 20.34 12.18 7.69
N ALA A 130 19.56 11.23 7.15
CA ALA A 130 19.81 10.65 5.83
C ALA A 130 19.60 11.67 4.69
N GLY A 131 18.80 12.71 4.90
CA GLY A 131 18.52 13.77 3.93
C GLY A 131 19.48 14.98 3.94
N LYS A 132 20.50 15.02 4.82
CA LYS A 132 21.50 16.11 4.82
C LYS A 132 22.70 15.75 3.94
N PRO A 133 22.87 16.34 2.74
CA PRO A 133 24.10 16.19 1.99
C PRO A 133 25.21 16.89 2.77
N GLY A 134 26.32 16.17 2.98
CA GLY A 134 27.49 16.68 3.70
C GLY A 134 27.93 18.04 3.14
N LYS A 135 28.08 19.03 4.02
CA LYS A 135 28.81 20.26 3.73
C LYS A 135 30.21 19.86 3.26
N SER A 136 30.49 20.01 1.97
CA SER A 136 31.85 19.97 1.43
C SER A 136 32.71 20.94 2.22
N HIS A 137 33.75 20.39 2.86
CA HIS A 137 34.76 21.16 3.55
C HIS A 137 35.47 22.06 2.52
N LYS A 138 35.51 23.36 2.81
CA LYS A 138 36.29 24.36 2.08
C LYS A 138 37.77 24.01 2.26
N GLU A 139 38.43 23.65 1.17
CA GLU A 139 39.89 23.52 1.10
C GLU A 139 40.52 24.91 1.33
N PRO A 140 41.56 25.05 2.17
CA PRO A 140 42.21 26.34 2.35
C PRO A 140 43.25 26.56 1.25
N ASP A 141 43.22 27.76 0.67
CA ASP A 141 44.29 28.35 -0.15
C ASP A 141 45.67 28.09 0.47
N LYS A 142 46.61 27.57 -0.34
CA LYS A 142 48.04 27.89 -0.22
C LYS A 142 48.73 27.85 -1.58
N ASP A 143 49.36 29.00 -1.85
CA ASP A 143 50.55 29.34 -2.66
C ASP A 143 50.48 29.27 -4.20
#